data_AF-A0A4U3LF44-F1
#
_entry.id   AF-A0A4U3LF44-F1
#
_cell.length_a   1.000
_cell.length_b   1.000
_cell.length_c   1.000
_cell.angle_alpha   90.00
_cell.angle_beta   90.00
_cell.angle_gamma   90.00
#
_symmetry.space_group_name_H-M   'P 1'
#
loop_
_entity.id
_entity.type
_entity.pdbx_description
1 polymer ?
#
loop_
_entity_poly.entity_id
_entity_poly.type
_entity_poly.pdbx_seq_one_letter_code
_entity_poly.pdbx_strand_id
1 'polypeptide(L)'
;MSKLRDSDFPALGTETPAEQLISLRFQWYNRQANWARIAYRGLGTVQLVAALLIAISVAFDIPKWLAPALGGVIALAEGIRTLFGFKDSYPTYRRTAEDLRNEAWLYVQRAGQYATADDAGKLLTQRVVEISHSETSDWEEALKARSV
;
A
#
# COMPACT_ATOMS: atom_id res chain seq x y z
N MET A 1 6.73 16.23 0.17
CA MET A 1 5.25 16.30 0.14
C MET A 1 4.53 15.01 0.61
N SER A 2 5.17 14.06 1.32
CA SER A 2 4.47 12.84 1.80
C SER A 2 4.16 12.80 3.30
N LYS A 3 4.77 13.65 4.12
CA LYS A 3 4.52 13.68 5.58
C LYS A 3 3.20 14.35 6.01
N LEU A 4 2.53 15.04 5.09
CA LEU A 4 1.30 15.82 5.38
C LEU A 4 0.00 15.02 5.19
N ARG A 5 0.03 13.74 4.79
CA ARG A 5 -1.18 12.89 4.68
C ARG A 5 -1.37 11.91 5.83
N ASP A 6 -0.30 11.60 6.56
CA ASP A 6 -0.37 10.75 7.76
C ASP A 6 -0.90 11.54 8.98
N SER A 7 -0.94 12.88 8.89
CA SER A 7 -1.45 13.78 9.92
C SER A 7 -2.98 13.92 9.95
N ASP A 8 -3.67 13.35 8.95
CA ASP A 8 -5.12 13.54 8.79
C ASP A 8 -5.94 12.41 9.44
N PHE A 9 -5.29 11.46 10.11
CA PHE A 9 -6.00 10.48 10.94
C PHE A 9 -6.47 11.18 12.22
N PRO A 10 -7.76 11.06 12.60
CA PRO A 10 -8.26 11.80 13.75
C PRO A 10 -7.60 11.29 15.04
N ALA A 11 -7.38 12.19 15.99
CA ALA A 11 -6.90 11.82 17.31
C ALA A 11 -8.01 11.07 18.05
N LEU A 12 -7.87 9.75 18.12
CA LEU A 12 -8.73 8.88 18.91
C LEU A 12 -8.21 8.81 20.36
N GLY A 13 -9.11 8.61 21.32
CA GLY A 13 -8.69 8.18 22.65
C GLY A 13 -7.98 6.83 22.57
N THR A 14 -7.11 6.51 23.53
CA THR A 14 -6.59 5.14 23.70
C THR A 14 -7.32 4.41 24.82
N GLU A 15 -8.47 4.93 25.23
CA GLU A 15 -9.21 4.50 26.41
C GLU A 15 -10.07 3.28 26.09
N THR A 16 -10.56 3.17 24.85
CA THR A 16 -11.39 2.03 24.43
C THR A 16 -10.63 1.05 23.54
N PRO A 17 -10.90 -0.27 23.65
CA PRO A 17 -10.30 -1.27 22.75
C PRO A 17 -10.59 -1.03 21.26
N ALA A 18 -11.75 -0.45 20.94
CA ALA A 18 -12.16 -0.16 19.57
C ALA A 18 -11.27 0.91 18.90
N GLU A 19 -10.94 1.97 19.64
CA GLU A 19 -10.04 3.04 19.17
C GLU A 19 -8.60 2.55 18.97
N GLN A 20 -8.11 1.68 19.87
CA GLN A 20 -6.80 1.05 19.74
C GLN A 20 -6.73 0.16 18.49
N LEU A 21 -7.78 -0.63 18.26
CA LEU A 21 -7.87 -1.54 17.12
C LEU A 21 -7.76 -0.80 15.78
N ILE A 22 -8.58 0.24 15.57
CA ILE A 22 -8.57 0.99 14.31
C ILE A 22 -7.24 1.72 14.10
N SER A 23 -6.65 2.26 15.17
CA SER A 23 -5.36 2.94 15.11
C SER A 23 -4.24 1.98 14.68
N LEU A 24 -4.19 0.79 15.30
CA LEU A 24 -3.22 -0.25 14.95
C LEU A 24 -3.40 -0.70 13.49
N ARG A 25 -4.65 -0.92 13.07
CA ARG A 25 -5.00 -1.37 11.72
C ARG A 25 -4.59 -0.34 10.68
N PHE A 26 -4.95 0.92 10.88
CA PHE A 26 -4.59 2.02 10.00
C PHE A 26 -3.08 2.16 9.85
N GLN A 27 -2.33 2.15 10.96
CA GLN A 27 -0.87 2.27 10.92
C GLN A 27 -0.22 1.14 10.12
N TRP A 28 -0.69 -0.10 10.28
CA TRP A 28 -0.18 -1.24 9.53
C TRP A 28 -0.42 -1.06 8.02
N TYR A 29 -1.66 -0.76 7.61
CA TYR A 29 -2.00 -0.57 6.20
C TYR A 29 -1.29 0.61 5.57
N ASN A 30 -1.22 1.74 6.27
CA ASN A 30 -0.54 2.92 5.74
C ASN A 30 0.97 2.69 5.60
N ARG A 31 1.59 1.99 6.56
CA ARG A 31 2.99 1.57 6.46
C ARG A 31 3.17 0.65 5.25
N GLN A 32 2.34 -0.38 5.10
CA GLN A 32 2.45 -1.34 4.01
C GLN A 32 2.27 -0.69 2.63
N ALA A 33 1.31 0.24 2.50
CA ALA A 33 1.12 1.04 1.30
C ALA A 33 2.37 1.88 0.97
N ASN A 34 2.96 2.55 1.97
CA ASN A 34 4.17 3.34 1.75
C ASN A 34 5.37 2.47 1.35
N TRP A 35 5.55 1.31 1.97
CA TRP A 35 6.60 0.35 1.58
C TRP A 35 6.42 -0.15 0.15
N ALA A 36 5.22 -0.58 -0.23
CA ALA A 36 4.92 -1.02 -1.60
C ALA A 36 5.18 0.10 -2.63
N ARG A 37 4.79 1.34 -2.29
CA ARG A 37 5.04 2.53 -3.14
C ARG A 37 6.53 2.80 -3.34
N ILE A 38 7.32 2.75 -2.26
CA ILE A 38 8.76 3.00 -2.30
C ILE A 38 9.45 1.89 -3.07
N ALA A 39 9.14 0.63 -2.80
CA ALA A 39 9.71 -0.52 -3.52
C ALA A 39 9.40 -0.44 -5.02
N TYR A 40 8.13 -0.19 -5.39
CA TYR A 40 7.74 -0.04 -6.77
C TYR A 40 8.50 1.09 -7.47
N ARG A 41 8.57 2.28 -6.86
CA ARG A 41 9.26 3.43 -7.47
C ARG A 41 10.78 3.26 -7.50
N GLY A 42 11.37 2.68 -6.47
CA GLY A 42 12.81 2.43 -6.37
C GLY A 42 13.27 1.48 -7.47
N LEU A 43 12.60 0.31 -7.61
CA LEU A 43 12.92 -0.67 -8.65
C LEU A 43 12.75 -0.07 -10.06
N GLY A 44 11.70 0.73 -10.28
CA GLY A 44 11.51 1.43 -11.56
C GLY A 44 12.58 2.48 -11.85
N THR A 45 13.04 3.19 -10.82
CA THR A 45 14.14 4.16 -10.99
C THR A 45 15.43 3.45 -11.37
N VAL A 46 15.74 2.32 -10.75
CA VAL A 46 16.91 1.49 -11.10
C VAL A 46 16.84 1.05 -12.57
N GLN A 47 15.67 0.63 -13.04
CA GLN A 47 15.49 0.24 -14.45
C GLN A 47 15.72 1.40 -15.42
N LEU A 48 15.18 2.59 -15.11
CA LEU A 48 15.37 3.78 -15.95
C LEU A 48 16.83 4.21 -16.00
N VAL A 49 17.53 4.19 -14.86
CA VAL A 49 18.96 4.51 -14.78
C VAL A 49 19.78 3.49 -15.57
N ALA A 50 19.50 2.19 -15.42
CA ALA A 50 20.18 1.14 -16.17
C ALA A 50 19.96 1.29 -17.68
N ALA A 51 18.72 1.57 -18.12
CA ALA A 51 18.40 1.79 -19.53
C ALA A 51 19.16 3.00 -20.12
N LEU A 52 19.24 4.10 -19.36
CA LEU A 52 20.02 5.27 -19.77
C LEU A 52 21.52 4.95 -19.88
N LEU A 53 22.08 4.20 -18.92
CA LEU A 53 23.48 3.79 -18.95
C LEU A 53 23.79 2.85 -20.13
N ILE A 54 22.86 1.98 -20.52
CA ILE A 54 22.99 1.17 -21.75
C ILE A 54 23.09 2.09 -22.97
N ALA A 55 22.19 3.07 -23.10
CA ALA A 55 22.23 4.00 -24.24
C ALA A 55 23.54 4.80 -24.32
N ILE A 56 24.05 5.28 -23.18
CA ILE A 56 25.36 5.95 -23.11
C ILE A 56 26.48 4.99 -23.48
N SER A 57 26.43 3.73 -23.02
CA SER A 57 27.47 2.74 -23.31
C SER A 57 27.62 2.41 -24.79
N VAL A 58 26.58 2.65 -25.61
CA VAL A 58 26.64 2.48 -27.07
C VAL A 58 27.31 3.68 -27.75
N ALA A 59 27.16 4.88 -27.17
CA ALA A 59 27.72 6.12 -27.72
C ALA A 59 29.23 6.29 -27.45
N PHE A 60 29.75 5.62 -26.42
CA PHE A 60 31.16 5.67 -26.02
C PHE A 60 31.77 4.27 -26.12
N ASP A 61 33.09 4.15 -26.34
CA ASP A 61 33.80 2.87 -26.46
C ASP A 61 33.96 2.17 -25.08
N ILE A 62 32.82 1.85 -24.47
CA ILE A 62 32.66 1.27 -23.14
C ILE A 62 32.73 -0.27 -23.26
N PRO A 63 33.20 -1.00 -22.24
CA PRO A 63 33.33 -2.45 -22.31
C PRO A 63 32.04 -3.18 -22.70
N LYS A 64 32.15 -4.10 -23.67
CA LYS A 64 31.02 -4.86 -24.27
C LYS A 64 30.18 -5.66 -23.28
N TRP A 65 30.71 -5.96 -22.09
CA TRP A 65 29.99 -6.71 -21.05
C TRP A 65 29.02 -5.83 -20.24
N LEU A 66 29.15 -4.49 -20.30
CA LEU A 66 28.35 -3.60 -19.46
C LEU A 66 26.86 -3.62 -19.85
N ALA A 67 26.56 -3.52 -21.14
CA ALA A 67 25.18 -3.52 -21.64
C ALA A 67 24.41 -4.80 -21.24
N PRO A 68 24.92 -6.03 -21.45
CA PRO A 68 24.22 -7.24 -21.00
C PRO A 68 24.12 -7.34 -19.47
N ALA A 69 25.11 -6.86 -18.71
CA ALA A 69 25.02 -6.83 -17.25
C ALA A 69 23.89 -5.91 -16.76
N LEU A 70 23.76 -4.71 -17.34
CA LEU A 70 22.66 -3.78 -17.04
C LEU A 70 21.30 -4.34 -17.48
N GLY A 71 21.24 -5.04 -18.61
CA GLY A 71 20.04 -5.76 -19.03
C GLY A 71 19.59 -6.81 -18.01
N GLY A 72 20.54 -7.54 -17.43
CA GLY A 72 20.27 -8.49 -16.33
C GLY A 72 19.71 -7.80 -15.08
N VAL A 73 20.24 -6.63 -14.71
CA VAL A 73 19.71 -5.83 -13.58
C VAL A 73 18.27 -5.39 -13.85
N ILE A 74 17.95 -4.94 -15.07
CA ILE A 74 16.59 -4.55 -15.46
C ILE A 74 15.63 -5.74 -15.33
N ALA A 75 16.01 -6.90 -15.86
CA ALA A 75 15.21 -8.12 -15.81
C ALA A 75 14.98 -8.60 -14.37
N LEU A 76 16.01 -8.59 -13.53
CA LEU A 76 15.90 -8.94 -12.12
C LEU A 76 14.98 -7.96 -11.37
N ALA A 77 15.12 -6.66 -11.61
CA ALA A 77 14.27 -5.65 -11.01
C ALA A 77 12.80 -5.83 -11.41
N GLU A 78 12.53 -6.16 -12.68
CA GLU A 78 11.15 -6.43 -13.14
C GLU A 78 10.60 -7.73 -12.55
N GLY A 79 11.43 -8.77 -12.48
CA GLY A 79 11.09 -10.04 -11.82
C GLY A 79 10.68 -9.83 -10.38
N ILE A 80 11.41 -9.00 -9.63
CA ILE A 80 11.05 -8.64 -8.25
C ILE A 80 9.72 -7.84 -8.22
N ARG A 81 9.54 -6.85 -9.10
CA ARG A 81 8.28 -6.05 -9.14
C ARG A 81 7.06 -6.91 -9.41
N THR A 82 7.17 -7.85 -10.34
CA THR A 82 6.08 -8.75 -10.75
C THR A 82 5.82 -9.84 -9.72
N LEU A 83 6.87 -10.46 -9.17
CA LEU A 83 6.76 -11.52 -8.16
C LEU A 83 6.06 -11.04 -6.88
N PHE A 84 6.42 -9.84 -6.41
CA PHE A 84 5.80 -9.25 -5.22
C PHE A 84 4.52 -8.45 -5.52
N GLY A 85 4.08 -8.36 -6.79
CA GLY A 85 2.82 -7.72 -7.15
C GLY A 85 2.71 -6.25 -6.74
N PHE A 86 3.83 -5.52 -6.59
CA PHE A 86 3.83 -4.19 -5.96
C PHE A 86 2.94 -3.16 -6.69
N LYS A 87 2.66 -3.37 -7.98
CA LYS A 87 1.76 -2.53 -8.79
C LYS A 87 0.33 -2.57 -8.24
N ASP A 88 -0.14 -3.75 -7.84
CA ASP A 88 -1.51 -3.99 -7.43
C ASP A 88 -1.65 -3.86 -5.91
N SER A 89 -0.61 -4.21 -5.14
CA SER A 89 -0.64 -4.12 -3.68
C SER A 89 -0.73 -2.68 -3.17
N TYR A 90 -0.03 -1.71 -3.79
CA TYR A 90 -0.05 -0.32 -3.32
C TYR A 90 -1.44 0.32 -3.36
N PRO A 91 -2.19 0.30 -4.48
CA PRO A 91 -3.54 0.84 -4.55
C PRO A 91 -4.48 0.18 -3.55
N THR A 92 -4.42 -1.14 -3.38
CA THR A 92 -5.27 -1.89 -2.43
C THR A 92 -5.01 -1.44 -1.00
N TYR A 93 -3.76 -1.51 -0.53
CA TYR A 93 -3.43 -1.08 0.84
C TYR A 93 -3.74 0.39 1.09
N ARG A 94 -3.53 1.26 0.08
CA ARG A 94 -3.87 2.68 0.19
C ARG A 94 -5.38 2.87 0.31
N ARG A 95 -6.18 2.16 -0.48
CA ARG A 95 -7.65 2.24 -0.42
C ARG A 95 -8.16 1.81 0.95
N THR A 96 -7.71 0.65 1.45
CA THR A 96 -8.10 0.17 2.79
C THR A 96 -7.69 1.15 3.90
N ALA A 97 -6.49 1.74 3.82
CA ALA A 97 -6.06 2.77 4.76
C ALA A 97 -6.96 4.03 4.72
N GLU A 98 -7.39 4.45 3.53
CA GLU A 98 -8.29 5.60 3.36
C GLU A 98 -9.71 5.27 3.87
N ASP A 99 -10.22 4.06 3.64
CA ASP A 99 -11.50 3.60 4.15
C ASP A 99 -11.50 3.57 5.69
N LEU A 100 -10.44 3.02 6.31
CA LEU A 100 -10.24 3.06 7.76
C LEU A 100 -10.15 4.50 8.30
N ARG A 101 -9.48 5.40 7.58
CA ARG A 101 -9.40 6.82 7.98
C ARG A 101 -10.77 7.50 7.94
N ASN A 102 -11.55 7.26 6.88
CA ASN A 102 -12.89 7.83 6.76
C ASN A 102 -13.82 7.30 7.86
N GLU A 103 -13.75 6.00 8.14
CA GLU A 103 -14.50 5.36 9.24
C GLU A 103 -14.13 5.98 10.60
N ALA A 104 -12.85 6.23 10.86
CA ALA A 104 -12.39 6.90 12.08
C ALA A 104 -12.97 8.32 12.22
N TRP A 105 -13.04 9.09 11.13
CA TRP A 105 -13.65 10.43 11.15
C TRP A 105 -15.14 10.39 11.42
N LEU A 106 -15.87 9.43 10.84
CA LEU A 106 -17.29 9.23 11.12
C LEU A 106 -17.53 8.90 12.59
N TYR A 107 -16.69 8.05 13.19
CA TYR A 107 -16.75 7.71 14.61
C TYR A 107 -16.53 8.92 15.51
N VAL A 108 -15.45 9.69 15.29
CA VAL A 108 -15.10 10.86 16.12
C VAL A 108 -16.15 11.95 16.04
N GLN A 109 -16.66 12.23 14.84
CA GLN A 109 -17.68 13.26 14.66
C GLN A 109 -19.09 12.77 15.04
N ARG A 110 -19.25 11.51 15.49
CA ARG A 110 -20.56 10.87 15.73
C ARG A 110 -21.50 11.06 14.54
N ALA A 111 -20.96 10.92 13.33
CA ALA A 111 -21.66 11.12 12.08
C ALA A 111 -22.08 9.80 11.45
N GLY A 112 -23.01 9.86 10.48
CA GLY A 112 -23.51 8.69 9.77
C GLY A 112 -24.14 7.67 10.73
N GLN A 113 -23.68 6.42 10.66
CA GLN A 113 -24.21 5.33 11.47
C GLN A 113 -23.92 5.50 12.98
N TYR A 114 -22.92 6.29 13.34
CA TYR A 114 -22.55 6.56 14.74
C TYR A 114 -23.44 7.60 15.43
N ALA A 115 -24.24 8.35 14.67
CA ALA A 115 -25.13 9.37 15.22
C ALA A 115 -26.28 8.76 16.05
N THR A 116 -26.72 7.56 15.67
CA THR A 116 -27.85 6.84 16.28
C THR A 116 -27.44 5.50 16.88
N ALA A 117 -26.15 5.20 16.97
CA ALA A 117 -25.67 3.93 17.49
C ALA A 117 -25.72 3.91 19.03
N ASP A 118 -26.36 2.88 19.59
CA ASP A 118 -26.39 2.65 21.05
C ASP A 118 -24.97 2.43 21.61
N ASP A 119 -24.14 1.67 20.89
CA ASP A 119 -22.73 1.44 21.21
C ASP A 119 -21.85 1.68 19.99
N ALA A 120 -21.33 2.91 19.90
CA ALA A 120 -20.45 3.33 18.82
C ALA A 120 -19.13 2.54 18.78
N GLY A 121 -18.60 2.07 19.92
CA GLY A 121 -17.35 1.31 19.96
C GLY A 121 -17.52 -0.10 19.40
N LYS A 122 -18.64 -0.75 19.71
CA LYS A 122 -19.00 -2.04 19.11
C LYS A 122 -19.24 -1.93 17.61
N LEU A 123 -19.97 -0.91 17.17
CA LEU A 123 -20.18 -0.65 15.74
C LEU A 123 -18.84 -0.41 15.02
N LEU A 124 -17.96 0.42 15.59
CA LEU A 124 -16.63 0.69 15.04
C LEU A 124 -15.84 -0.60 14.86
N THR A 125 -15.85 -1.47 15.86
CA THR A 125 -15.15 -2.76 15.81
C THR A 125 -15.66 -3.61 14.65
N GLN A 126 -16.99 -3.71 14.47
CA GLN A 126 -17.59 -4.47 13.37
C GLN A 126 -17.17 -3.91 12.01
N ARG A 127 -17.24 -2.58 11.83
CA ARG A 127 -16.85 -1.91 10.58
C ARG A 127 -15.37 -2.09 10.26
N VAL A 128 -14.50 -1.96 11.24
CA VAL A 128 -13.05 -2.18 11.06
C VAL A 128 -12.76 -3.62 10.64
N VAL A 129 -13.41 -4.60 11.27
CA VAL A 129 -13.27 -6.02 10.90
C VAL A 129 -13.79 -6.25 9.49
N GLU A 130 -14.93 -5.69 9.11
CA GLU A 130 -15.52 -5.80 7.78
C GLU A 130 -14.60 -5.23 6.68
N ILE A 131 -14.11 -3.99 6.86
CA ILE A 131 -13.15 -3.33 5.94
C ILE A 131 -11.88 -4.17 5.76
N SER A 132 -11.50 -4.92 6.79
CA SER A 132 -10.32 -5.78 6.71
C SER A 132 -10.60 -7.12 6.04
N HIS A 133 -11.81 -7.66 6.21
CA HIS A 133 -12.22 -8.94 5.63
C HIS A 133 -12.41 -8.85 4.12
N SER A 134 -12.88 -7.71 3.60
CA SER A 134 -13.03 -7.49 2.15
C SER A 134 -11.70 -7.64 1.41
N GLU A 135 -10.57 -7.37 2.07
CA GLU A 135 -9.26 -7.58 1.45
C GLU A 135 -8.92 -9.07 1.29
N THR A 136 -9.25 -9.92 2.28
CA THR A 136 -8.99 -11.36 2.19
C THR A 136 -9.78 -12.01 1.06
N SER A 137 -11.04 -11.60 0.85
CA SER A 137 -11.83 -12.08 -0.29
C SER A 137 -11.24 -11.63 -1.62
N ASP A 138 -10.74 -10.40 -1.71
CA ASP A 138 -10.09 -9.88 -2.92
C ASP A 138 -8.81 -10.68 -3.24
N TRP A 139 -8.03 -11.09 -2.23
CA TRP A 139 -6.87 -11.96 -2.41
C TRP A 139 -7.26 -13.37 -2.88
N GLU A 140 -8.30 -13.97 -2.30
CA GLU A 140 -8.80 -15.28 -2.71
C GLU A 140 -9.34 -15.28 -4.14
N GLU A 141 -10.05 -14.22 -4.55
CA GLU A 141 -10.53 -14.04 -5.92
C GLU A 141 -9.40 -13.81 -6.91
N ALA A 142 -8.42 -12.96 -6.57
CA ALA A 142 -7.23 -12.74 -7.39
C ALA A 142 -6.41 -14.03 -7.56
N LEU A 143 -6.31 -14.86 -6.52
CA LEU A 143 -5.64 -16.16 -6.59
C LEU A 143 -6.39 -17.13 -7.52
N LYS A 144 -7.73 -17.20 -7.38
CA LYS A 144 -8.59 -18.02 -8.25
C LYS A 144 -8.49 -17.61 -9.71
N ALA A 145 -8.53 -16.32 -10.00
CA ALA A 145 -8.42 -15.78 -11.36
C ALA A 145 -7.06 -16.07 -12.02
N ARG A 146 -6.00 -16.28 -11.22
CA ARG A 146 -4.65 -16.60 -11.72
C ARG A 146 -4.42 -18.12 -11.88
N SER A 147 -5.32 -18.94 -11.32
CA SER A 147 -5.26 -20.41 -11.38
C SER A 147 -6.10 -21.03 -12.50
N VAL A 148 -6.79 -20.21 -13.31
CA VAL A 148 -7.56 -20.59 -14.50
C VAL A 148 -6.85 -20.06 -15.74
#